data_AF-A0A2V6DCL3-F1
#
_entry.id   AF-A0A2V6DCL3-F1
#
_cell.length_a   1.000
_cell.length_b   1.000
_cell.length_c   1.000
_cell.angle_alpha   90.00
_cell.angle_beta   90.00
_cell.angle_gamma   90.00
#
_symmetry.space_group_name_H-M   'P 1'
#
loop_
_entity.id
_entity.type
_entity.pdbx_description
1 polymer ?
#
loop_
_entity_poly.entity_id
_entity_poly.type
_entity_poly.pdbx_seq_one_letter_code
_entity_poly.pdbx_strand_id
1 'polypeptide(L)' 'MKKKVANQIYTLADLQTWKAINPPIRFGVLGDPVAHSLSPQMQNAALEACKIDMQYGRFQISPDELGE' A
#
# COMPACT_ATOMS: atom_id res chain seq x y z
N MET A 1 -0.40 -20.72 -3.58
CA MET A 1 0.24 -19.63 -4.34
C MET A 1 0.77 -18.62 -3.33
N LYS A 2 2.08 -18.34 -3.28
CA LYS A 2 2.65 -17.44 -2.27
C LYS A 2 2.31 -15.99 -2.63
N LYS A 3 1.26 -15.40 -2.03
CA LYS A 3 0.98 -13.95 -2.10
C LYS A 3 2.12 -13.24 -1.35
N LYS A 4 3.14 -12.82 -2.09
CA LYS A 4 4.34 -12.16 -1.54
C LYS A 4 4.13 -10.65 -1.56
N VAL A 5 3.35 -10.12 -0.63
CA VAL A 5 3.17 -8.65 -0.53
C VAL A 5 3.11 -8.22 0.93
N ALA A 6 4.28 -8.05 1.54
CA ALA A 6 4.34 -7.51 2.91
C ALA A 6 5.21 -6.26 3.05
N ASN A 7 6.15 -5.99 2.13
CA ASN A 7 7.16 -4.94 2.32
C ASN A 7 7.35 -3.99 1.12
N GLN A 8 6.40 -3.88 0.20
CA GLN A 8 6.49 -2.87 -0.86
C GLN A 8 6.04 -1.50 -0.35
N ILE A 9 6.91 -0.51 -0.53
CA ILE A 9 6.64 0.92 -0.37
C ILE A 9 6.53 1.49 -1.78
N TYR A 10 5.45 2.22 -2.05
CA TYR A 10 5.21 2.92 -3.31
C TYR A 10 5.47 4.41 -3.14
N THR A 11 6.10 5.03 -4.12
CA THR A 11 6.37 6.48 -4.19
C THR A 11 5.37 7.18 -5.11
N LEU A 12 5.37 8.51 -5.15
CA LEU A 12 4.55 9.25 -6.12
C LEU A 12 4.89 8.86 -7.57
N ALA A 13 6.16 8.63 -7.89
CA ALA A 13 6.59 8.19 -9.22
C ALA A 13 6.00 6.83 -9.62
N ASP A 14 5.88 5.90 -8.66
CA ASP A 14 5.22 4.61 -8.89
C ASP A 14 3.71 4.79 -9.18
N LEU A 15 3.06 5.77 -8.53
CA LEU A 15 1.66 6.11 -8.76
C LEU A 15 1.42 6.76 -10.12
N GLN A 16 2.34 7.61 -10.58
CA GLN A 16 2.26 8.25 -11.90
C GLN A 16 2.36 7.23 -13.05
N THR A 17 3.05 6.11 -12.80
CA THR A 17 3.23 5.02 -13.77
C THR A 17 2.55 3.72 -13.33
N TRP A 18 1.41 3.85 -12.65
CA TRP A 18 0.74 2.74 -11.97
C TRP A 18 0.40 1.59 -12.91
N LYS A 19 0.81 0.38 -12.52
CA LYS A 19 0.44 -0.87 -13.20
C LYS A 19 -0.60 -1.61 -12.39
N ALA A 20 -1.53 -2.26 -13.06
CA ALA A 20 -2.53 -3.09 -12.39
C ALA A 20 -1.83 -4.20 -11.57
N ILE A 21 -2.14 -4.24 -10.28
CA ILE A 21 -1.69 -5.27 -9.35
C ILE A 21 -2.88 -6.18 -9.06
N ASN A 22 -2.63 -7.48 -8.94
CA ASN A 22 -3.65 -8.46 -8.59
C ASN A 22 -3.27 -9.21 -7.29
N PRO A 23 -4.09 -9.17 -6.22
CA PRO A 23 -5.32 -8.36 -6.08
C PRO A 23 -5.06 -6.84 -6.11
N PRO A 24 -6.03 -5.99 -6.46
CA PRO A 24 -5.82 -4.55 -6.55
C PRO A 24 -5.52 -3.94 -5.17
N ILE A 25 -4.59 -2.98 -5.12
CA ILE A 25 -4.42 -2.11 -3.95
C ILE A 25 -5.53 -1.05 -3.99
N ARG A 26 -6.36 -1.02 -2.95
CA ARG A 26 -7.50 -0.09 -2.83
C ARG A 26 -7.45 0.76 -1.56
N PHE A 27 -6.56 0.41 -0.64
CA PHE A 27 -6.33 1.12 0.61
C PHE A 27 -4.83 1.29 0.83
N GLY A 28 -4.46 2.24 1.67
CA GLY A 28 -3.10 2.32 2.17
C GLY A 28 -2.89 3.45 3.14
N VAL A 29 -1.66 3.51 3.64
CA VAL A 29 -1.17 4.57 4.52
C VAL A 29 -0.23 5.47 3.72
N LEU A 30 -0.51 6.76 3.72
CA LEU A 30 0.43 7.79 3.25
C LEU A 30 1.30 8.21 4.43
N GLY A 31 2.60 8.41 4.21
CA GLY A 31 3.47 9.00 5.23
C GLY A 31 4.90 9.23 4.75
N ASP A 32 5.64 9.97 5.56
CA ASP A 32 7.06 10.23 5.37
C ASP A 32 7.73 10.37 6.76
N PRO A 33 8.46 9.35 7.27
CA PRO A 33 8.69 8.03 6.68
C PRO A 33 7.54 7.03 6.94
N VAL A 34 7.08 6.32 5.91
CA VAL A 34 6.00 5.31 6.05
C VAL A 34 6.51 3.91 6.45
N ALA A 35 7.82 3.67 6.37
CA ALA A 35 8.43 2.35 6.50
C ALA A 35 8.11 1.63 7.83
N HIS A 36 7.97 2.38 8.91
CA HIS A 36 7.71 1.83 10.26
C HIS A 36 6.24 1.54 10.54
N SER A 37 5.32 1.87 9.63
CA SER A 37 3.90 1.63 9.85
C SER A 37 3.60 0.14 9.88
N LEU A 38 2.97 -0.31 10.98
CA LEU A 38 2.45 -1.67 11.16
C LEU A 38 1.04 -1.85 10.56
N SER A 39 0.40 -0.77 10.09
CA SER A 39 -0.95 -0.82 9.53
C SER A 39 -1.09 -1.81 8.39
N PRO A 40 -0.14 -1.95 7.44
CA PRO A 40 -0.28 -2.91 6.34
C PRO A 40 -0.29 -4.37 6.81
N GLN A 41 0.44 -4.74 7.85
CA GLN A 41 0.39 -6.10 8.39
C GLN A 41 -1.00 -6.39 8.96
N MET A 42 -1.52 -5.46 9.77
CA MET A 42 -2.83 -5.60 10.40
C MET A 42 -3.96 -5.61 9.37
N GLN A 43 -3.96 -4.66 8.42
CA GLN A 43 -5.03 -4.48 7.46
C GLN A 43 -5.05 -5.58 6.39
N ASN A 44 -3.88 -6.01 5.87
CA ASN A 44 -3.87 -7.13 4.92
C ASN A 44 -4.30 -8.45 5.58
N ALA A 45 -3.93 -8.68 6.85
CA ALA A 45 -4.41 -9.85 7.59
C ALA A 45 -5.94 -9.82 7.77
N ALA A 46 -6.52 -8.64 8.06
CA ALA A 46 -7.96 -8.46 8.14
C ALA A 46 -8.66 -8.70 6.79
N LEU A 47 -8.13 -8.14 5.69
CA LEU A 47 -8.66 -8.35 4.34
C LEU A 47 -8.65 -9.84 3.96
N GLU A 48 -7.57 -10.55 4.28
CA GLU A 48 -7.46 -12.00 4.05
C GLU A 48 -8.48 -12.79 4.89
N ALA A 49 -8.59 -12.50 6.19
CA ALA A 49 -9.55 -13.15 7.08
C ALA A 49 -11.01 -12.94 6.63
N CYS A 50 -11.32 -11.76 6.11
CA CYS A 50 -12.63 -11.42 5.56
C CYS A 50 -12.85 -11.88 4.11
N LYS A 51 -11.87 -12.53 3.48
CA LYS A 51 -11.91 -12.97 2.06
C LYS A 51 -12.21 -11.82 1.08
N ILE A 52 -11.71 -10.63 1.38
CA ILE A 52 -11.81 -9.46 0.50
C ILE A 52 -10.60 -9.49 -0.44
N ASP A 53 -10.84 -9.60 -1.75
CA ASP A 53 -9.77 -9.72 -2.75
C ASP A 53 -9.19 -8.35 -3.13
N MET A 54 -8.58 -7.68 -2.15
CA MET A 54 -7.92 -6.39 -2.26
C MET A 54 -6.68 -6.36 -1.36
N GLN A 55 -5.85 -5.33 -1.53
CA GLN A 55 -4.62 -5.14 -0.76
C GLN A 55 -4.56 -3.75 -0.12
N TYR A 56 -3.78 -3.66 0.95
CA TYR A 56 -3.43 -2.44 1.67
C TYR A 56 -1.94 -2.12 1.46
N GLY A 57 -1.63 -0.94 0.91
CA GLY A 57 -0.27 -0.52 0.56
C GLY A 57 0.39 0.47 1.53
N ARG A 58 1.72 0.63 1.42
CA ARG A 58 2.48 1.76 1.99
C ARG A 58 2.80 2.75 0.89
N PHE A 59 2.54 4.02 1.13
CA PHE A 59 2.85 5.09 0.19
C PHE A 59 3.78 6.10 0.88
N GLN A 60 5.02 6.16 0.40
CA GLN A 60 6.01 7.15 0.83
C GLN A 60 5.77 8.41 0.01
N ILE A 61 5.06 9.37 0.61
CA ILE A 61 4.66 10.62 -0.03
C ILE A 61 4.97 11.75 0.95
N SER A 62 5.86 12.65 0.54
CA SER A 62 6.21 13.87 1.28
C SER A 62 5.07 14.88 1.21
N PRO A 63 4.89 15.73 2.24
CA PRO A 63 3.99 16.88 2.16
C PRO A 63 4.22 17.76 0.93
N ASP A 64 5.48 17.92 0.48
CA ASP A 64 5.84 18.73 -0.70
C ASP A 64 5.32 18.13 -2.02
N GLU A 65 4.95 16.85 -2.01
CA GLU A 65 4.36 16.14 -3.15
C GLU A 65 2.83 16.24 -3.18
N LEU A 66 2.22 16.76 -2.11
CA LEU A 66 0.78 17.03 -2.03
C LEU A 66 0.54 18.44 -2.59
N GLY A 67 -0.13 18.53 -3.75
CA GLY A 67 -0.54 19.83 -4.31
C GLY A 67 -1.52 20.57 -3.39
N GLU A 68 -1.55 21.91 -3.50
CA GLU A 68 -2.54 22.79 -2.83
C GLU A 68 -3.92 22.74 -3.51
#